data_AF-A0A9P7G6R2-F1
#
_entry.id   AF-A0A9P7G6R2-F1
#
_cell.length_a   1.000
_cell.length_b   1.000
_cell.length_c   1.000
_cell.angle_alpha   90.00
_cell.angle_beta   90.00
_cell.angle_gamma   90.00
#
_symmetry.space_group_name_H-M   'P 1'
#
loop_
_entity.id
_entity.type
_entity.pdbx_description
1 polymer ?
#
loop_
_entity_poly.entity_id
_entity_poly.type
_entity_poly.pdbx_seq_one_letter_code
_entity_poly.pdbx_strand_id
1 'polypeptide(L)'
;MNSTKPDGVQIVTIPCALLGFLGGAAYFGTLETDPTKPVMGIDPFFFYGICTVGCMGAGALIGPSIGSAIWRNSHRKQLALVDAMDREFYQRIARNRVDASLQSPTHPVPDYYDQGKYKRKALLPEK
;
A
#
# COMPACT_ATOMS: atom_id res chain seq x y z
N MET A 1 -17.06 2.78 -16.64
CA MET A 1 -15.78 3.46 -16.29
C MET A 1 -15.09 2.56 -15.28
N ASN A 2 -14.21 1.66 -15.75
CA ASN A 2 -13.62 0.61 -14.91
C ASN A 2 -12.57 1.22 -13.98
N SER A 3 -12.72 0.93 -12.68
CA SER A 3 -11.71 1.20 -11.66
C SER A 3 -10.44 0.41 -11.99
N THR A 4 -9.43 1.06 -12.56
CA THR A 4 -8.06 0.53 -12.70
C THR A 4 -7.11 1.32 -11.82
N LYS A 5 -7.57 1.69 -10.62
CA LYS A 5 -6.67 2.12 -9.54
C LYS A 5 -5.75 0.95 -9.15
N PRO A 6 -4.67 1.20 -8.39
CA PRO A 6 -3.63 0.21 -8.07
C PRO A 6 -4.07 -0.93 -7.13
N ASP A 7 -5.33 -1.32 -7.16
CA ASP A 7 -5.94 -2.49 -6.53
C ASP A 7 -5.18 -3.79 -6.92
N GLY A 8 -4.58 -3.79 -8.12
CA GLY A 8 -3.73 -4.88 -8.62
C GLY A 8 -2.37 -5.03 -7.92
N VAL A 9 -1.92 -4.02 -7.16
CA VAL A 9 -0.64 -4.09 -6.43
C VAL A 9 -0.73 -5.13 -5.30
N GLN A 10 -1.90 -5.26 -4.67
CA GLN A 10 -2.14 -6.32 -3.68
C GLN A 10 -2.19 -7.72 -4.34
N ILE A 11 -2.67 -7.81 -5.58
CA ILE A 11 -2.70 -9.06 -6.35
C ILE A 11 -1.28 -9.60 -6.61
N VAL A 12 -0.27 -8.72 -6.74
CA VAL A 12 1.13 -9.13 -6.95
C VAL A 12 1.82 -9.50 -5.63
N THR A 13 1.34 -8.96 -4.51
CA THR A 13 1.97 -9.14 -3.20
C THR A 13 1.79 -10.56 -2.67
N ILE A 14 0.59 -11.13 -2.78
CA ILE A 14 0.29 -12.50 -2.33
C ILE A 14 1.14 -13.57 -3.05
N PRO A 15 1.18 -13.62 -4.39
CA PRO A 15 2.03 -14.58 -5.11
C PRO A 15 3.52 -14.29 -4.93
N CYS A 16 3.94 -13.03 -4.78
CA CYS A 16 5.35 -12.71 -4.52
C CYS A 16 5.78 -13.18 -3.11
N ALA A 17 4.93 -13.03 -2.10
CA ALA A 17 5.16 -13.55 -0.76
C ALA A 17 5.18 -15.08 -0.74
N LEU A 18 4.24 -15.73 -1.45
CA LEU A 18 4.23 -17.20 -1.60
C LEU A 18 5.47 -17.71 -2.35
N LEU A 19 5.89 -17.05 -3.43
CA LEU A 19 7.11 -17.39 -4.14
C LEU A 19 8.36 -17.19 -3.27
N GLY A 20 8.42 -16.11 -2.50
CA GLY A 20 9.51 -15.87 -1.54
C GLY A 20 9.55 -16.95 -0.44
N PHE A 21 8.39 -17.37 0.06
CA PHE A 21 8.28 -18.45 1.02
C PHE A 21 8.68 -19.81 0.44
N LEU A 22 8.13 -20.19 -0.71
CA LEU A 22 8.42 -21.46 -1.37
C LEU A 22 9.88 -21.53 -1.83
N GLY A 23 10.42 -20.43 -2.35
CA GLY A 23 11.83 -20.31 -2.72
C GLY A 23 12.75 -20.41 -1.50
N GLY A 24 12.40 -19.74 -0.40
CA GLY A 24 13.12 -19.86 0.87
C GLY A 24 13.09 -21.29 1.41
N ALA A 25 11.92 -21.91 1.48
CA ALA A 25 11.75 -23.27 1.97
C ALA A 25 12.49 -24.30 1.10
N ALA A 26 12.44 -24.15 -0.23
CA ALA A 26 13.18 -25.02 -1.14
C ALA A 26 14.69 -24.82 -1.00
N TYR A 27 15.17 -23.58 -0.83
CA TYR A 27 16.58 -23.30 -0.63
C TYR A 27 17.09 -23.87 0.70
N PHE A 28 16.47 -23.50 1.82
CA PHE A 28 16.88 -23.97 3.14
C PHE A 28 16.63 -25.47 3.37
N GLY A 29 15.67 -26.07 2.67
CA GLY A 29 15.43 -27.52 2.71
C GLY A 29 16.50 -28.36 2.00
N THR A 30 17.31 -27.75 1.14
CA THR A 30 18.46 -28.43 0.49
C THR A 30 19.75 -28.32 1.29
N LEU A 31 19.79 -27.48 2.33
CA LEU A 31 20.95 -27.37 3.21
C LEU A 31 20.97 -28.53 4.20
N GLU A 32 22.15 -29.16 4.35
CA GLU A 32 22.35 -30.18 5.36
C GLU A 32 22.20 -29.58 6.77
N THR A 33 21.14 -29.99 7.46
CA THR A 33 20.84 -29.59 8.83
C THR A 33 21.42 -30.62 9.79
N ASP A 34 22.64 -30.37 10.27
CA ASP A 34 23.26 -31.17 11.33
C ASP A 34 22.87 -30.60 12.70
N PRO A 35 22.04 -31.29 13.51
CA PRO A 35 21.58 -30.79 14.81
C PRO A 35 22.73 -30.59 15.82
N THR A 36 23.90 -31.20 15.55
CA THR A 36 25.07 -31.10 16.43
C THR A 36 25.91 -29.86 16.17
N LYS A 37 25.68 -29.16 15.05
CA LYS A 37 26.39 -27.93 14.69
C LYS A 37 25.44 -26.73 14.77
N PRO A 38 25.37 -26.03 15.93
CA PRO A 38 24.56 -24.83 16.04
C PRO A 38 25.07 -23.76 15.08
N VAL A 39 24.15 -23.19 14.30
CA VAL A 39 24.45 -22.07 13.40
C VAL A 39 24.33 -20.80 14.24
N MET A 40 25.45 -20.09 14.44
CA MET A 40 25.49 -18.85 15.25
C MET A 40 25.02 -19.04 16.71
N GLY A 41 25.20 -20.25 17.27
CA GLY A 41 24.75 -20.57 18.64
C GLY A 41 23.26 -20.85 18.78
N ILE A 42 22.51 -20.89 17.66
CA ILE A 42 21.09 -21.18 17.59
C ILE A 42 20.91 -22.53 16.87
N ASP A 43 19.87 -23.28 17.27
CA ASP A 43 19.48 -24.52 16.58
C ASP A 43 19.19 -24.23 15.09
N PRO A 44 19.82 -24.98 14.16
CA PRO A 44 19.60 -24.83 12.72
C PRO A 44 18.13 -24.79 12.30
N PHE A 45 17.23 -25.54 12.95
CA PHE A 45 15.81 -25.53 12.62
C PHE A 45 15.15 -24.17 12.87
N PHE A 46 15.47 -23.54 14.00
CA PHE A 46 14.95 -22.21 14.31
C PHE A 46 15.56 -21.13 13.42
N PHE A 47 16.86 -21.22 13.14
CA PHE A 47 17.54 -20.26 12.26
C PHE A 47 16.94 -20.27 10.84
N TYR A 48 16.82 -21.45 10.23
CA TYR A 48 16.25 -21.58 8.89
C TYR A 48 14.75 -21.29 8.86
N GLY A 49 14.00 -21.61 9.93
CA GLY A 49 12.61 -21.21 10.07
C GLY A 49 12.43 -19.70 10.04
N ILE A 50 13.23 -18.96 10.81
CA ILE A 50 13.23 -17.49 10.84
C ILE A 50 13.64 -16.92 9.48
N CYS A 51 14.68 -17.46 8.84
CA CYS A 51 15.09 -17.03 7.51
C CYS A 51 13.99 -17.26 6.47
N THR A 52 13.30 -18.39 6.50
CA THR A 52 12.21 -18.72 5.56
C THR A 52 11.03 -17.76 5.72
N VAL A 53 10.63 -17.46 6.95
CA VAL A 53 9.60 -16.45 7.24
C VAL A 53 10.09 -15.04 6.85
N GLY A 54 11.38 -14.76 7.03
CA GLY A 54 12.03 -13.54 6.55
C GLY A 54 11.94 -13.38 5.03
N CYS A 55 12.16 -14.46 4.26
CA CYS A 55 11.98 -14.48 2.81
C CYS A 55 10.53 -14.20 2.40
N MET A 56 9.54 -14.75 3.13
CA MET A 56 8.12 -14.43 2.91
C MET A 56 7.84 -12.94 3.15
N GLY A 57 8.29 -12.40 4.28
CA GLY A 57 8.12 -10.99 4.63
C GLY A 57 8.79 -10.05 3.62
N ALA A 58 10.00 -10.38 3.19
CA ALA A 58 10.72 -9.63 2.16
C ALA A 58 9.96 -9.66 0.82
N GLY A 59 9.44 -10.82 0.41
CA GLY A 59 8.59 -10.94 -0.79
C GLY A 59 7.32 -10.09 -0.69
N ALA A 60 6.69 -10.03 0.48
CA ALA A 60 5.53 -9.18 0.71
C ALA A 60 5.85 -7.68 0.64
N LEU A 61 7.02 -7.24 1.09
CA LEU A 61 7.45 -5.83 1.01
C LEU A 61 7.86 -5.42 -0.40
N ILE A 62 8.49 -6.33 -1.14
CA ILE A 62 8.98 -6.07 -2.49
C ILE A 62 7.85 -6.19 -3.53
N GLY A 63 6.85 -7.02 -3.27
CA GLY A 63 5.70 -7.28 -4.15
C GLY A 63 5.03 -6.01 -4.69
N PRO A 64 4.67 -5.03 -3.84
CA PRO A 64 4.05 -3.79 -4.30
C PRO A 64 4.91 -2.97 -5.26
N SER A 65 6.22 -2.89 -4.97
CA SER A 65 7.18 -2.14 -5.78
C SER A 65 7.36 -2.76 -7.16
N ILE A 66 7.48 -4.08 -7.22
CA ILE A 66 7.57 -4.82 -8.49
C ILE A 66 6.24 -4.74 -9.26
N GLY A 67 5.11 -4.93 -8.59
CA GLY A 67 3.79 -4.84 -9.23
C GLY A 67 3.53 -3.47 -9.85
N SER A 68 3.88 -2.39 -9.14
CA SER A 68 3.80 -1.02 -9.67
C SER A 68 4.70 -0.81 -10.89
N ALA A 69 5.92 -1.34 -10.86
CA ALA A 69 6.84 -1.27 -11.99
C ALA A 69 6.32 -2.00 -13.24
N ILE A 70 5.79 -3.22 -13.07
CA ILE A 70 5.20 -4.01 -14.14
C ILE A 70 3.98 -3.29 -14.73
N TRP A 71 3.09 -2.78 -13.86
CA TRP A 71 1.89 -2.08 -14.30
C TRP A 71 2.23 -0.81 -15.10
N ARG A 72 3.14 0.02 -14.59
CA ARG A 72 3.63 1.23 -15.28
C ARG A 72 4.23 0.89 -16.63
N ASN A 73 4.96 -0.23 -16.73
CA ASN A 73 5.56 -0.68 -17.99
C ASN A 73 4.50 -1.19 -18.99
N SER A 74 3.51 -1.94 -18.53
CA SER A 74 2.46 -2.47 -19.41
C SER A 74 1.50 -1.37 -19.90
N HIS A 75 1.16 -0.41 -19.04
CA HIS A 75 0.14 0.60 -19.31
C HIS A 75 0.70 1.97 -19.70
N ARG A 76 1.92 2.05 -20.28
CA ARG A 76 2.60 3.33 -20.59
C ARG A 76 1.73 4.30 -21.40
N LYS A 77 0.92 3.78 -22.33
CA LYS A 77 0.02 4.57 -23.18
C LYS A 77 -1.14 5.18 -22.40
N GLN A 78 -1.66 4.47 -21.39
CA GLN A 78 -2.73 4.98 -20.53
C GLN A 78 -2.20 5.96 -19.48
N LEU A 79 -0.95 5.79 -19.04
CA LEU A 79 -0.30 6.72 -18.11
C LEU A 79 -0.33 8.17 -18.62
N ALA A 80 -0.05 8.40 -19.90
CA ALA A 80 -0.07 9.76 -20.46
C ALA A 80 -1.46 10.40 -20.41
N LEU A 81 -2.52 9.60 -20.60
CA LEU A 81 -3.91 10.07 -20.54
C LEU A 81 -4.33 10.35 -19.09
N VAL A 82 -3.94 9.47 -18.16
CA VAL A 82 -4.19 9.67 -16.72
C VAL A 82 -3.47 10.92 -16.21
N ASP A 83 -2.21 11.13 -16.60
CA ASP A 83 -1.40 12.28 -16.18
C ASP A 83 -1.99 13.61 -16.73
N ALA A 84 -2.48 13.60 -17.98
CA ALA A 84 -3.18 14.75 -18.55
C ALA A 84 -4.47 15.07 -17.77
N MET A 85 -5.29 14.06 -17.47
CA MET A 85 -6.52 14.20 -16.69
C MET A 85 -6.23 14.70 -15.26
N ASP A 86 -5.22 14.14 -14.59
CA ASP A 86 -4.81 14.56 -13.26
C ASP A 86 -4.35 16.01 -13.27
N ARG A 87 -3.55 16.42 -14.27
CA ARG A 87 -3.11 17.81 -14.42
C ARG A 87 -4.28 18.76 -14.59
N GLU A 88 -5.25 18.42 -15.44
CA GLU A 88 -6.47 19.23 -15.59
C GLU A 88 -7.27 19.30 -14.29
N PHE A 89 -7.40 18.18 -13.59
CA PHE A 89 -8.08 18.11 -12.30
C PHE A 89 -7.38 19.00 -11.25
N TYR A 90 -6.07 18.92 -11.12
CA TYR A 90 -5.28 19.78 -10.24
C TYR A 90 -5.44 21.25 -10.59
N GLN A 91 -5.42 21.62 -11.87
CA GLN A 91 -5.63 23.00 -12.30
C GLN A 91 -7.04 23.50 -11.98
N ARG A 92 -8.06 22.65 -12.10
CA ARG A 92 -9.44 23.00 -11.70
C ARG A 92 -9.52 23.23 -10.20
N ILE A 93 -8.95 22.34 -9.38
CA ILE A 93 -8.94 22.55 -7.93
C ILE A 93 -8.17 23.82 -7.61
N ALA A 94 -6.94 24.00 -8.13
CA ALA A 94 -6.10 25.15 -7.85
C ALA A 94 -6.80 26.49 -8.15
N ARG A 95 -7.53 26.58 -9.27
CA ARG A 95 -8.31 27.78 -9.62
C ARG A 95 -9.54 27.99 -8.74
N ASN A 96 -10.11 26.92 -8.20
CA ASN A 96 -11.32 26.97 -7.40
C ASN A 96 -11.05 26.89 -5.88
N ARG A 97 -9.77 26.92 -5.46
CA ARG A 97 -9.41 27.01 -4.04
C ARG A 97 -9.70 28.43 -3.59
N VAL A 98 -10.53 28.55 -2.56
CA VAL A 98 -10.71 29.81 -1.82
C VAL A 98 -9.32 30.22 -1.31
N ASP A 99 -8.91 31.45 -1.60
CA ASP A 99 -7.62 31.98 -1.14
C ASP A 99 -7.58 31.94 0.39
N ALA A 100 -6.69 31.12 0.94
CA ALA A 100 -6.58 30.90 2.38
C ALA A 100 -6.14 32.17 3.12
N SER A 101 -5.53 33.14 2.42
CA SER A 101 -5.11 34.42 3.01
C SER A 101 -6.28 35.40 3.21
N LEU A 102 -7.40 35.20 2.52
CA LEU A 102 -8.61 36.02 2.65
C LEU A 102 -9.57 35.49 3.74
N GLN A 103 -9.19 34.42 4.44
CA GLN A 103 -9.99 33.85 5.52
C GLN A 103 -9.73 34.60 6.82
N SER A 104 -10.73 35.39 7.24
CA SER A 104 -10.78 35.96 8.58
C SER A 104 -11.07 34.86 9.61
N PRO A 105 -10.37 34.81 10.77
CA PRO A 105 -10.69 33.90 11.87
C PRO A 105 -12.14 34.01 12.37
N THR A 106 -12.80 35.14 12.09
CA THR A 106 -14.18 35.42 12.50
C THR A 106 -15.23 34.81 11.55
N HIS A 107 -14.85 34.40 10.34
CA HIS A 107 -15.73 33.75 9.36
C HIS A 107 -15.02 32.56 8.70
N PRO A 108 -14.98 31.38 9.37
CA PRO A 108 -14.41 30.18 8.79
C PRO A 108 -15.20 29.72 7.55
N VAL A 109 -14.51 29.11 6.58
CA VAL A 109 -15.14 28.60 5.37
C VAL A 109 -16.09 27.43 5.69
N PRO A 110 -17.28 27.37 5.08
CA PRO A 110 -18.21 26.27 5.30
C PRO A 110 -17.58 24.93 4.90
N ASP A 111 -17.37 24.06 5.89
CA ASP A 111 -16.92 22.68 5.67
C ASP A 111 -18.07 21.83 5.11
N TYR A 112 -18.09 21.63 3.79
CA TYR A 112 -19.14 20.85 3.10
C TYR A 112 -19.03 19.32 3.31
N TYR A 113 -17.97 18.83 3.96
CA TYR A 113 -17.71 17.40 4.14
C TYR A 113 -18.24 16.83 5.48
N ASP A 114 -18.83 17.65 6.33
CA ASP A 114 -19.15 17.27 7.71
C ASP A 114 -20.52 16.55 7.87
N GLN A 115 -20.82 15.64 6.93
CA GLN A 115 -22.02 14.78 6.94
C GLN A 115 -22.19 13.98 8.24
N GLY A 116 -21.13 13.84 9.04
CA GLY A 116 -21.16 13.18 10.37
C GLY A 116 -21.75 14.03 11.50
N LYS A 117 -21.74 15.37 11.40
CA LYS A 117 -22.25 16.24 12.47
C LYS A 117 -23.78 16.22 12.58
N TYR A 118 -24.48 16.07 11.46
CA TYR A 118 -25.95 16.00 11.44
C TYR A 118 -26.47 14.73 12.15
N LYS A 119 -25.75 13.60 12.01
CA LYS A 119 -26.12 12.35 12.69
C LYS A 119 -26.00 12.44 14.21
N ARG A 120 -25.01 13.17 14.74
CA ARG A 120 -24.82 13.29 16.20
C ARG A 120 -25.88 14.18 16.86
N LYS A 121 -26.35 15.24 16.18
CA LYS A 121 -27.42 16.11 16.71
C LYS A 121 -28.81 15.46 16.69
N ALA A 122 -29.07 14.54 15.76
CA ALA A 122 -30.34 13.81 15.71
C ALA A 122 -30.48 12.71 16.79
N LEU A 123 -29.39 12.31 17.45
CA LEU A 123 -29.35 11.20 18.42
C LEU A 123 -29.27 11.64 19.88
N LEU A 124 -29.16 12.94 20.15
CA LEU A 124 -29.11 13.48 21.51
C LEU A 124 -30.44 14.20 21.79
N PRO A 125 -31.31 13.67 22.67
CA PRO A 125 -32.43 14.43 23.16
C PRO A 125 -31.91 15.66 23.92
N GLU A 126 -32.45 16.82 23.58
CA GLU A 126 -32.27 18.07 24.33
C GLU A 126 -32.71 17.82 25.79
N LYS A 127 -31.82 18.09 26.74
CA LYS A 127 -32.09 18.00 28.18
C LYS A 127 -32.57 19.34 28.70
#